data_AF-A0A8T7BYH2-F1
#
_entry.id   AF-A0A8T7BYH2-F1
#
_cell.length_a   1.000
_cell.length_b   1.000
_cell.length_c   1.000
_cell.angle_alpha   90.00
_cell.angle_beta   90.00
_cell.angle_gamma   90.00
#
_symmetry.space_group_name_H-M   'P 1'
#
loop_
_entity.id
_entity.type
_entity.pdbx_description
1 polymer ?
#
loop_
_entity_poly.entity_id
_entity_poly.type
_entity_poly.pdbx_seq_one_letter_code
_entity_poly.pdbx_strand_id
1 'polypeptide(L)' 'MPKKPSRLKSDPFEARESAKYDSPIASREYLLDLINTHKVPVSQEHIAESLKYHE' A
#
# COMPACT_ATOMS: atom_id res chain seq x y z
N MET A 1 -14.20 -2.08 16.00
CA MET A 1 -14.54 -2.36 14.59
C MET A 1 -13.25 -2.25 13.79
N PRO A 2 -12.81 -3.27 13.04
CA PRO A 2 -11.62 -3.11 12.21
C PRO A 2 -11.96 -2.07 11.13
N LYS A 3 -11.22 -0.96 11.12
CA LYS A 3 -11.39 0.08 10.11
C LYS A 3 -10.97 -0.52 8.77
N LYS A 4 -11.93 -0.73 7.86
CA LYS A 4 -11.65 -1.14 6.47
C LYS A 4 -10.63 -0.14 5.89
N PRO A 5 -9.43 -0.58 5.46
CA PRO A 5 -8.45 0.34 4.90
C PRO A 5 -9.08 1.07 3.71
N SER A 6 -8.94 2.40 3.70
CA SER A 6 -9.56 3.24 2.68
C SER A 6 -9.04 2.82 1.31
N ARG A 7 -9.95 2.45 0.40
CA ARG A 7 -9.69 2.06 -0.99
C ARG A 7 -8.47 2.81 -1.56
N LEU A 8 -7.40 2.07 -1.82
CA LEU A 8 -6.17 2.53 -2.47
C LEU A 8 -6.51 2.84 -3.93
N LYS A 9 -7.10 4.02 -4.20
CA LYS A 9 -7.58 4.45 -5.53
C LYS A 9 -6.52 4.50 -6.65
N SER A 10 -5.31 4.01 -6.41
CA SER A 10 -4.13 4.22 -7.24
C SER A 10 -3.33 2.95 -7.56
N ASP A 11 -3.64 1.79 -6.96
CA ASP A 11 -2.91 0.55 -7.24
C ASP A 11 -3.56 -0.24 -8.39
N PRO A 12 -2.93 -0.32 -9.58
CA PRO A 12 -3.51 -1.02 -10.73
C PRO A 12 -3.65 -2.53 -10.52
N PHE A 13 -3.00 -3.10 -9.51
CA PHE A 13 -3.04 -4.52 -9.19
C PHE A 13 -3.92 -4.88 -7.98
N GLU A 14 -4.72 -3.93 -7.46
CA GLU A 14 -5.60 -4.15 -6.29
C GLU A 14 -6.52 -5.37 -6.43
N ALA A 15 -7.11 -5.57 -7.62
CA ALA A 15 -8.00 -6.70 -7.88
C ALA A 15 -7.28 -8.06 -7.77
N ARG A 16 -6.00 -8.12 -8.15
CA ARG A 16 -5.16 -9.31 -8.05
C ARG A 16 -4.86 -9.66 -6.60
N GLU A 17 -4.55 -8.65 -5.78
CA GLU A 17 -4.24 -8.85 -4.36
C GLU A 17 -5.50 -9.18 -3.54
N SER A 18 -6.63 -8.54 -3.86
CA SER A 18 -7.93 -8.80 -3.22
C SER A 18 -8.46 -10.21 -3.47
N ALA A 19 -8.06 -10.85 -4.57
CA ALA A 19 -8.42 -12.24 -4.85
C ALA A 19 -7.63 -13.25 -4.00
N LYS A 20 -6.50 -12.84 -3.39
CA LYS A 20 -5.59 -13.71 -2.65
C LYS A 20 -5.73 -13.57 -1.12
N TYR A 21 -6.11 -12.39 -0.65
CA TYR A 21 -6.09 -12.05 0.78
C TYR A 21 -7.39 -11.35 1.20
N ASP A 22 -7.89 -11.70 2.38
CA ASP A 22 -9.09 -11.07 2.98
C ASP A 22 -8.87 -9.59 3.34
N SER A 23 -7.62 -9.23 3.67
CA SER A 23 -7.15 -7.88 3.93
C SER A 23 -5.98 -7.57 3.00
N PRO A 24 -6.26 -7.19 1.73
CA PRO A 24 -5.20 -6.95 0.76
C PRO A 24 -4.37 -5.73 1.13
N ILE A 25 -3.06 -5.87 0.96
CA ILE A 25 -2.10 -4.76 1.02
C ILE A 25 -1.78 -4.25 -0.39
N ALA A 26 -1.03 -3.17 -0.47
CA ALA A 26 -0.51 -2.61 -1.71
C ALA A 26 0.36 -3.65 -2.43
N SER A 27 0.20 -3.71 -3.75
CA SER A 27 0.99 -4.57 -4.61
C SER A 27 2.46 -4.19 -4.56
N ARG A 28 3.31 -5.17 -4.85
CA ARG A 28 4.77 -4.97 -4.95
C ARG A 28 5.10 -3.87 -5.95
N GLU A 29 4.44 -3.87 -7.10
CA GLU A 29 4.65 -2.93 -8.18
C GLU A 29 4.32 -1.50 -7.74
N TYR A 30 3.19 -1.31 -7.05
CA TYR A 30 2.84 -0.01 -6.49
C TYR A 30 3.83 0.44 -5.40
N LEU A 31 4.24 -0.45 -4.51
CA LEU A 31 5.24 -0.15 -3.48
C LEU A 31 6.58 0.30 -4.08
N LEU A 32 7.03 -0.36 -5.16
CA LEU A 32 8.27 0.03 -5.83
C LEU A 32 8.16 1.37 -6.54
N ASP A 33 7.05 1.64 -7.20
CA ASP A 33 6.81 2.94 -7.85
C ASP A 33 6.76 4.08 -6.82
N LEU A 34 6.10 3.84 -5.69
CA LEU A 34 6.08 4.75 -4.56
C LEU A 34 7.50 5.03 -4.07
N ILE A 35 8.30 4.00 -3.78
CA ILE A 35 9.70 4.15 -3.33
C ILE A 35 10.53 4.92 -4.36
N ASN A 36 10.39 4.60 -5.65
CA ASN A 36 11.14 5.24 -6.72
C ASN A 36 10.79 6.73 -6.92
N THR A 37 9.59 7.15 -6.48
CA THR A 37 9.17 8.55 -6.54
C THR A 37 9.91 9.42 -5.50
N HIS A 38 10.45 8.82 -4.43
CA HIS A 38 11.22 9.53 -3.43
C HIS A 38 12.67 9.75 -3.87
N LYS A 39 13.16 10.99 -3.71
CA LYS A 39 14.54 11.37 -4.06
C LYS A 39 15.58 10.94 -3.02
N VAL A 40 15.14 10.43 -1.88
CA VAL A 40 15.97 10.02 -0.75
C VAL A 40 15.47 8.67 -0.21
N PRO A 41 16.33 7.88 0.47
CA PRO A 41 15.89 6.67 1.14
C PRO A 41 14.71 6.96 2.07
N VAL A 42 13.70 6.11 2.01
CA VAL A 42 12.47 6.20 2.80
C VAL A 42 12.39 5.03 3.78
N SER A 43 11.96 5.32 5.01
CA SER A 43 11.79 4.28 6.03
C SER A 43 10.49 3.50 5.83
N GLN A 44 10.40 2.34 6.47
CA GLN A 44 9.20 1.52 6.43
C GLN A 44 7.99 2.25 7.04
N GLU A 45 8.19 2.95 8.16
CA GLU A 45 7.14 3.69 8.87
C GLU A 45 6.55 4.78 7.97
N HIS A 46 7.41 5.51 7.25
CA HIS A 46 6.98 6.54 6.32
C HIS A 46 6.11 5.98 5.18
N ILE A 47 6.47 4.81 4.65
CA ILE A 47 5.68 4.11 3.64
C ILE A 47 4.35 3.64 4.22
N ALA A 48 4.35 3.07 5.42
CA ALA A 48 3.14 2.63 6.11
C ALA A 48 2.17 3.81 6.37
N GLU A 49 2.68 4.95 6.84
CA GLU A 49 1.91 6.18 7.02
C GLU A 49 1.31 6.68 5.70
N SER A 50 2.11 6.70 4.63
CA SER A 50 1.67 7.11 3.28
C SER A 50 0.54 6.21 2.75
N LEU A 51 0.58 4.92 3.09
CA LEU A 51 -0.45 3.93 2.76
C LEU A 51 -1.60 3.87 3.76
N LYS A 52 -1.55 4.66 4.84
CA LYS A 52 -2.50 4.66 5.95
C LYS A 52 -2.67 3.28 6.60
N TYR A 53 -1.57 2.54 6.68
CA TYR A 53 -1.49 1.34 7.50
C TYR A 53 -1.24 1.79 8.93
N HIS A 54 -2.26 1.64 9.75
CA HIS A 54 -2.18 1.84 11.20
C HIS A 54 -2.14 0.45 11.84
N GLU A 55 -1.29 0.28 12.85
CA GLU A 55 -1.29 -0.92 13.72
C GLU A 55 -2.65 -1.12 14.41
#